data_AF-A0A9E3AJZ0-F1
#
_entry.id   AF-A0A9E3AJZ0-F1
#
_cell.length_a   1.000
_cell.length_b   1.000
_cell.length_c   1.000
_cell.angle_alpha   90.00
_cell.angle_beta   90.00
_cell.angle_gamma   90.00
#
_symmetry.space_group_name_H-M   'P 1'
#
loop_
_entity.id
_entity.type
_entity.pdbx_description
1 polymer ?
#
loop_
_entity_poly.entity_id
_entity_poly.type
_entity_poly.pdbx_seq_one_letter_code
_entity_poly.pdbx_strand_id
1 'polypeptide(L)'
;MAVRKTGELGFADAVLAARGSQGCDDLARIDGLVDWRRIEALLSGLVKPRAKGEAAYPPLVLFKALLLQRWHGLSDPQLEAALSDRLSFLRFCGLSLEDRVPDHSTLWRFRQKLADHRLDEALMAELDGQLQAAGAVVRT
;
A
#
# COMPACT_ATOMS: atom_id res chain seq x y z
N MET A 1 -2.15 23.72 7.75
CA MET A 1 -1.34 23.51 6.53
C MET A 1 -0.39 22.35 6.79
N ALA A 2 0.18 21.76 5.73
CA ALA A 2 0.93 20.50 5.68
C ALA A 2 0.05 19.24 5.57
N VAL A 3 -0.47 19.00 4.36
CA VAL A 3 -0.60 17.62 3.87
C VAL A 3 0.83 17.07 3.92
N ARG A 4 1.08 16.01 4.71
CA ARG A 4 2.37 15.32 4.60
C ARG A 4 2.44 14.78 3.18
N LYS A 5 3.44 15.21 2.41
CA LYS A 5 3.78 14.58 1.15
C LYS A 5 4.44 13.24 1.44
N THR A 6 3.64 12.27 1.90
CA THR A 6 4.08 10.88 2.00
C THR A 6 4.40 10.41 0.59
N GLY A 7 5.61 9.88 0.40
CA GLY A 7 6.10 9.42 -0.91
C GLY A 7 7.00 10.38 -1.71
N GLU A 8 7.53 11.45 -1.11
CA GLU A 8 8.70 12.13 -1.72
C GLU A 8 9.95 11.26 -1.48
N LEU A 9 10.45 10.63 -2.55
CA LEU A 9 11.66 9.80 -2.49
C LEU A 9 12.88 10.67 -2.16
N GLY A 10 13.51 10.39 -1.02
CA GLY A 10 14.71 11.07 -0.55
C GLY A 10 15.99 10.54 -1.18
N PHE A 11 17.12 11.19 -0.89
CA PHE A 11 18.44 10.76 -1.38
C PHE A 11 18.77 9.32 -0.94
N ALA A 12 18.41 8.93 0.29
CA ALA A 12 18.63 7.59 0.80
C ALA A 12 17.85 6.53 -0.01
N ASP A 13 16.61 6.85 -0.40
CA ASP A 13 15.78 5.97 -1.23
C ASP A 13 16.42 5.78 -2.62
N ALA A 14 16.97 6.85 -3.21
CA ALA A 14 17.64 6.79 -4.51
C ALA A 14 18.89 5.91 -4.50
N VAL A 15 19.71 5.99 -3.44
CA VAL A 15 20.92 5.18 -3.28
C VAL A 15 20.58 3.70 -3.08
N LEU A 16 19.51 3.39 -2.33
CA LEU A 16 19.04 2.01 -2.15
C LEU A 16 18.36 1.46 -3.39
N ALA A 17 17.68 2.29 -4.18
CA ALA A 17 17.10 1.89 -5.46
C ALA A 17 18.14 1.36 -6.44
N ALA A 18 19.35 1.91 -6.43
CA ALA A 18 20.46 1.46 -7.25
C ALA A 18 21.09 0.12 -6.81
N ARG A 19 20.74 -0.41 -5.63
CA ARG A 19 21.34 -1.62 -5.03
C ARG A 19 20.43 -2.86 -5.02
N GLY A 20 19.37 -2.88 -5.83
CA GLY A 20 18.26 -3.84 -5.75
C GLY A 20 18.64 -5.33 -5.57
N SER A 21 17.94 -6.01 -4.66
CA SER A 21 17.95 -7.47 -4.45
C SER A 21 16.71 -8.11 -5.09
N GLN A 22 16.78 -9.41 -5.44
CA GLN A 22 15.76 -10.14 -6.22
C GLN A 22 14.31 -10.02 -5.69
N GLY A 23 14.10 -9.92 -4.37
CA GLY A 23 12.75 -9.75 -3.79
C GLY A 23 12.15 -8.35 -3.99
N CYS A 24 12.95 -7.36 -4.38
CA CYS A 24 12.48 -6.04 -4.80
C CYS A 24 11.87 -6.09 -6.21
N ASP A 25 12.30 -7.06 -7.03
CA ASP A 25 11.94 -7.12 -8.45
C ASP A 25 10.49 -7.60 -8.65
N ASP A 26 10.03 -8.57 -7.85
CA ASP A 26 8.67 -9.12 -7.98
C ASP A 26 7.58 -8.12 -7.57
N LEU A 27 7.75 -7.44 -6.43
CA LEU A 27 6.81 -6.41 -5.98
C LEU A 27 6.85 -5.19 -6.91
N ALA A 28 8.02 -4.80 -7.41
CA ALA A 28 8.13 -3.72 -8.40
C ALA A 28 7.46 -4.10 -9.73
N ARG A 29 7.56 -5.37 -10.14
CA ARG A 29 6.85 -5.87 -11.33
C ARG A 29 5.35 -5.79 -11.13
N ILE A 30 4.82 -6.26 -10.00
CA ILE A 30 3.39 -6.14 -9.69
C ILE A 30 2.96 -4.68 -9.67
N ASP A 31 3.76 -3.80 -9.06
CA ASP A 31 3.49 -2.37 -9.00
C ASP A 31 3.37 -1.73 -10.39
N GLY A 32 4.17 -2.21 -11.37
CA GLY A 32 4.11 -1.76 -12.76
C GLY A 32 2.98 -2.38 -13.60
N LEU A 33 2.39 -3.49 -13.17
CA LEU A 33 1.28 -4.15 -13.90
C LEU A 33 -0.10 -3.60 -13.51
N VAL A 34 -0.19 -2.96 -12.34
CA VAL A 34 -1.46 -2.49 -11.77
C VAL A 34 -1.63 -0.98 -12.02
N ASP A 35 -2.76 -0.60 -12.61
CA ASP A 35 -3.22 0.78 -12.67
C ASP A 35 -3.81 1.21 -11.31
N TRP A 36 -2.93 1.66 -10.43
CA TRP A 36 -3.26 2.12 -9.09
C TRP A 36 -4.20 3.33 -9.07
N ARG A 37 -4.32 4.10 -10.16
CA ARG A 37 -5.22 5.27 -10.22
C ARG A 37 -6.68 4.84 -10.17
N ARG A 38 -7.02 3.69 -10.75
CA ARG A 38 -8.38 3.12 -10.68
C ARG A 38 -8.73 2.68 -9.27
N ILE A 39 -7.79 2.02 -8.61
CA ILE A 39 -7.91 1.64 -7.19
C ILE A 39 -8.06 2.88 -6.31
N GLU A 40 -7.24 3.91 -6.53
CA GLU A 40 -7.34 5.17 -5.81
C GLU A 40 -8.69 5.88 -6.03
N ALA A 41 -9.24 5.82 -7.25
CA ALA A 41 -10.57 6.36 -7.54
C ALA A 41 -11.67 5.66 -6.74
N LEU A 42 -11.61 4.32 -6.60
CA LEU A 42 -12.53 3.56 -5.73
C LEU A 42 -12.35 3.92 -4.25
N LEU A 43 -11.12 4.19 -3.81
CA LEU A 43 -10.81 4.57 -2.44
C LEU A 43 -11.18 6.03 -2.11
N SER A 44 -11.34 6.89 -3.11
CA SER A 44 -11.58 8.33 -2.91
C SER A 44 -12.81 8.64 -2.06
N GLY A 45 -13.83 7.77 -2.07
CA GLY A 45 -15.05 7.92 -1.27
C GLY A 45 -14.90 7.58 0.22
N LEU A 46 -13.84 6.86 0.63
CA LEU A 46 -13.63 6.43 2.02
C LEU A 46 -13.05 7.52 2.91
N VAL A 47 -12.25 8.41 2.33
CA VAL A 47 -11.52 9.42 3.11
C VAL A 47 -12.15 10.77 2.86
N LYS A 48 -13.11 11.10 3.72
CA LYS A 48 -13.51 12.50 3.89
C LYS A 48 -12.30 13.28 4.40
N PRO A 49 -12.01 14.48 3.85
CA PRO A 49 -10.99 15.35 4.42
C PRO A 49 -11.38 15.61 5.88
N ARG A 50 -10.58 15.07 6.82
CA ARG A 50 -10.84 15.23 8.25
C ARG A 50 -10.61 16.69 8.60
N ALA A 51 -11.55 17.31 9.30
CA ALA A 51 -11.32 18.61 9.89
C ALA A 51 -10.20 18.49 10.95
N LYS A 52 -9.10 19.23 10.74
CA LYS A 52 -8.03 19.54 11.70
C LYS A 52 -6.98 18.43 11.98
N GLY A 53 -5.80 18.60 11.39
CA GLY A 53 -4.50 18.41 12.08
C GLY A 53 -3.85 17.02 12.10
N GLU A 54 -4.59 15.94 11.85
CA GLU A 54 -3.99 14.59 11.87
C GLU A 54 -3.70 14.12 10.44
N ALA A 55 -2.42 14.00 10.09
CA ALA A 55 -1.98 13.56 8.78
C ALA A 55 -2.35 12.08 8.58
N ALA A 56 -3.52 11.84 8.01
CA ALA A 56 -3.96 10.50 7.61
C ALA A 56 -3.05 9.99 6.49
N TYR A 57 -2.60 8.74 6.61
CA TYR A 57 -1.92 8.04 5.52
C TYR A 57 -2.79 8.07 4.26
N PRO A 58 -2.21 8.22 3.06
CA PRO A 58 -2.95 8.06 1.82
C PRO A 58 -3.64 6.67 1.79
N PRO A 59 -4.91 6.58 1.36
CA PRO A 59 -5.65 5.31 1.33
C PRO A 59 -4.93 4.22 0.54
N LEU A 60 -4.26 4.62 -0.54
CA LEU A 60 -3.52 3.71 -1.40
C LEU A 60 -2.35 3.03 -0.65
N VAL A 61 -1.64 3.76 0.20
CA VAL A 61 -0.54 3.22 1.03
C VAL A 61 -1.07 2.12 1.95
N LEU A 62 -2.19 2.38 2.63
CA LEU A 62 -2.81 1.42 3.54
C LEU A 62 -3.36 0.21 2.78
N PHE A 63 -3.95 0.43 1.60
CA PHE A 63 -4.44 -0.66 0.76
C PHE A 63 -3.30 -1.57 0.30
N LYS A 64 -2.18 -1.00 -0.18
CA LYS A 64 -1.00 -1.78 -0.56
C LYS A 64 -0.40 -2.55 0.62
N ALA A 65 -0.39 -1.97 1.82
CA ALA A 65 0.00 -2.70 3.03
C ALA A 65 -0.93 -3.92 3.29
N LEU A 66 -2.25 -3.76 3.14
CA LEU A 66 -3.18 -4.88 3.26
C LEU A 66 -2.98 -5.97 2.19
N LEU A 67 -2.55 -5.61 0.97
CA LEU A 67 -2.17 -6.59 -0.05
C LEU A 67 -0.95 -7.41 0.38
N LEU A 68 0.10 -6.74 0.89
CA LEU A 68 1.27 -7.42 1.44
C LEU A 68 0.90 -8.37 2.57
N GLN A 69 0.00 -7.93 3.46
CA GLN A 69 -0.51 -8.77 4.52
C GLN A 69 -1.19 -10.03 3.99
N ARG A 70 -2.04 -9.89 2.96
CA ARG A 70 -2.77 -11.01 2.36
C ARG A 70 -1.83 -11.98 1.65
N TRP A 71 -0.89 -11.47 0.84
CA TRP A 71 0.03 -12.31 0.06
C TRP A 71 1.05 -13.04 0.92
N HIS A 72 1.46 -12.44 2.04
CA HIS A 72 2.44 -13.02 2.95
C HIS A 72 1.83 -13.69 4.19
N GLY A 73 0.50 -13.70 4.32
CA GLY A 73 -0.22 -14.32 5.44
C GLY A 73 0.11 -13.69 6.80
N LEU A 74 0.32 -12.38 6.85
CA LEU A 74 0.77 -11.67 8.05
C LEU A 74 -0.41 -11.25 8.94
N SER A 75 -0.19 -11.22 10.26
CA SER A 75 -1.06 -10.49 11.19
C SER A 75 -0.78 -8.97 11.16
N ASP A 76 -1.67 -8.14 11.71
CA ASP A 76 -1.45 -6.68 11.73
C ASP A 76 -0.12 -6.29 12.43
N PRO A 77 0.26 -6.87 13.59
CA PRO A 77 1.57 -6.61 14.20
C PRO A 77 2.75 -7.12 13.36
N GLN A 78 2.59 -8.25 12.66
CA GLN A 78 3.62 -8.78 11.78
C GLN A 78 3.81 -7.90 10.53
N LEU A 79 2.73 -7.33 10.01
CA LEU A 79 2.79 -6.38 8.90
C LEU A 79 3.51 -5.09 9.33
N GLU A 80 3.19 -4.54 10.50
CA GLU A 80 3.87 -3.37 11.07
C GLU A 80 5.39 -3.62 11.21
N ALA A 81 5.78 -4.78 11.76
CA ALA A 81 7.17 -5.18 11.87
C ALA A 81 7.83 -5.36 10.49
N ALA A 82 7.14 -6.01 9.55
CA ALA A 82 7.66 -6.24 8.21
C ALA A 82 7.82 -4.95 7.40
N LEU A 83 6.93 -3.97 7.55
CA LEU A 83 7.08 -2.64 6.96
C LEU A 83 8.28 -1.90 7.55
N SER A 84 8.62 -2.12 8.82
CA SER A 84 9.79 -1.49 9.44
C SER A 84 11.12 -2.12 9.00
N ASP A 85 11.12 -3.42 8.70
CA ASP A 85 12.33 -4.21 8.45
C ASP A 85 12.65 -4.37 6.94
N ARG A 86 11.61 -4.43 6.08
CA ARG A 86 11.75 -4.77 4.67
C ARG A 86 11.60 -3.56 3.76
N LEU A 87 12.73 -3.13 3.18
CA LEU A 87 12.77 -2.05 2.19
C LEU A 87 11.86 -2.29 0.98
N SER A 88 11.71 -3.54 0.53
CA SER A 88 10.83 -3.87 -0.58
C SER A 88 9.36 -3.58 -0.26
N PHE A 89 8.94 -3.74 1.00
CA PHE A 89 7.59 -3.46 1.44
C PHE A 89 7.34 -1.96 1.55
N LEU A 90 8.28 -1.20 2.11
CA LEU A 90 8.22 0.28 2.15
C LEU A 90 8.07 0.85 0.74
N ARG A 91 8.94 0.41 -0.18
CA ARG A 91 8.94 0.87 -1.56
C ARG A 91 7.66 0.51 -2.29
N PHE A 92 7.17 -0.72 -2.14
CA PHE A 92 5.90 -1.14 -2.74
C PHE A 92 4.75 -0.24 -2.28
N CYS A 93 4.67 0.03 -0.98
CA CYS A 93 3.68 0.93 -0.38
C CYS A 93 3.86 2.41 -0.77
N GLY A 94 4.99 2.79 -1.37
CA GLY A 94 5.31 4.19 -1.69
C GLY A 94 5.69 5.03 -0.46
N LEU A 95 6.19 4.39 0.60
CA LEU A 95 6.73 5.04 1.79
C LEU A 95 8.21 5.32 1.59
N SER A 96 8.66 6.53 1.97
CA SER A 96 10.08 6.83 2.10
C SER A 96 10.65 6.21 3.38
N LEU A 97 11.95 6.02 3.45
CA LEU A 97 12.67 5.62 4.67
C LEU A 97 12.44 6.56 5.87
N GLU A 98 12.16 7.84 5.62
CA GLU A 98 11.89 8.82 6.66
C GLU A 98 10.41 8.84 7.10
N ASP A 99 9.53 8.18 6.33
CA ASP A 99 8.13 8.07 6.67
C ASP A 99 7.92 7.07 7.81
N ARG A 100 7.06 7.44 8.77
CA ARG A 100 6.63 6.51 9.82
C ARG A 100 5.74 5.43 9.23
N VAL A 101 6.01 4.16 9.51
CA VAL A 101 5.13 3.05 9.11
C VAL A 101 3.77 3.12 9.82
N PRO A 102 2.67 2.73 9.15
CA PRO A 102 1.37 2.62 9.80
C PRO A 102 1.40 1.54 10.88
N ASP A 103 0.94 1.89 12.08
CA ASP A 103 0.79 0.91 13.16
C ASP A 103 -0.38 -0.06 12.89
N HIS A 104 -0.36 -1.20 13.59
CA HIS A 104 -1.42 -2.20 13.50
C HIS A 104 -2.83 -1.62 13.74
N SER A 105 -2.97 -0.63 14.62
CA SER A 105 -4.26 0.01 14.93
C SER A 105 -4.80 0.80 13.74
N THR A 106 -3.91 1.43 12.97
CA THR A 106 -4.22 2.18 11.76
C THR A 106 -4.69 1.24 10.66
N LEU A 107 -3.98 0.12 10.47
CA LEU A 107 -4.34 -0.93 9.52
C LEU A 107 -5.70 -1.55 9.85
N TRP A 108 -5.94 -1.86 11.12
CA TRP A 108 -7.23 -2.38 11.59
C TRP A 108 -8.39 -1.41 11.31
N ARG A 109 -8.24 -0.13 11.68
CA ARG A 109 -9.26 0.90 11.43
C ARG A 109 -9.56 1.08 9.94
N PHE A 110 -8.54 0.98 9.09
CA PHE A 110 -8.72 1.07 7.65
C PHE A 110 -9.51 -0.12 7.11
N ARG A 111 -9.21 -1.34 7.58
CA ARG A 111 -9.96 -2.55 7.22
C ARG A 111 -11.42 -2.46 7.62
N GLN A 112 -11.71 -1.96 8.83
CA GLN A 112 -13.10 -1.75 9.28
C GLN A 112 -13.84 -0.78 8.35
N LYS A 113 -13.21 0.34 7.97
CA LYS A 113 -13.81 1.29 7.01
C LYS A 113 -14.08 0.66 5.64
N LEU A 114 -13.17 -0.20 5.13
CA LEU A 114 -13.41 -0.89 3.87
C LEU A 114 -14.65 -1.79 3.95
N ALA A 115 -14.80 -2.53 5.05
CA ALA A 115 -15.95 -3.40 5.29
C ALA A 115 -17.26 -2.59 5.44
N ASP A 116 -17.24 -1.50 6.19
CA ASP A 116 -18.41 -0.62 6.38
C ASP A 116 -18.94 -0.07 5.06
N HIS A 117 -18.04 0.20 4.11
CA HIS A 117 -18.37 0.69 2.78
C HIS A 117 -18.52 -0.41 1.72
N ARG A 118 -18.31 -1.69 2.08
CA ARG A 118 -18.35 -2.86 1.18
C ARG A 118 -17.44 -2.70 -0.05
N LEU A 119 -16.27 -2.11 0.15
CA LEU A 119 -15.32 -1.80 -0.93
C LEU A 119 -14.23 -2.87 -1.08
N ASP A 120 -14.08 -3.76 -0.10
CA ASP A 120 -13.11 -4.85 -0.10
C ASP A 120 -13.26 -5.76 -1.32
N GLU A 121 -14.48 -6.22 -1.62
CA GLU A 121 -14.75 -7.06 -2.78
C GLU A 121 -14.48 -6.31 -4.10
N ALA A 122 -14.92 -5.06 -4.21
CA ALA A 122 -14.75 -4.25 -5.42
C ALA A 122 -13.27 -3.94 -5.72
N LEU A 123 -12.48 -3.62 -4.68
CA LEU A 123 -11.05 -3.34 -4.82
C LEU A 123 -10.26 -4.60 -5.22
N MET A 124 -10.59 -5.74 -4.62
CA MET A 124 -9.97 -7.01 -4.97
C MET A 124 -10.36 -7.44 -6.39
N ALA A 125 -11.63 -7.31 -6.78
CA ALA A 125 -12.08 -7.64 -8.13
C ALA A 125 -11.41 -6.76 -9.21
N GLU A 126 -11.23 -5.47 -8.94
CA GLU A 126 -10.49 -4.57 -9.85
C GLU A 126 -9.02 -4.99 -9.95
N LEU A 127 -8.36 -5.28 -8.83
CA LEU A 127 -6.97 -5.75 -8.82
C LEU A 127 -6.82 -7.06 -9.61
N ASP A 128 -7.66 -8.04 -9.32
CA ASP A 128 -7.63 -9.35 -9.98
C ASP A 128 -7.91 -9.22 -11.48
N GLY A 129 -8.86 -8.37 -11.87
CA GLY A 129 -9.16 -8.07 -13.28
C GLY A 129 -7.98 -7.45 -14.02
N GLN A 130 -7.26 -6.52 -13.39
CA GLN A 130 -6.04 -5.93 -13.96
C GLN A 130 -4.92 -6.97 -14.09
N LEU A 131 -4.69 -7.79 -13.07
CA LEU A 131 -3.66 -8.84 -13.11
C LEU A 131 -3.96 -9.89 -14.18
N GLN A 132 -5.22 -10.30 -14.33
CA GLN A 132 -5.66 -11.19 -15.41
C GLN A 132 -5.45 -10.58 -16.80
N ALA A 133 -5.82 -9.31 -16.99
CA ALA A 133 -5.63 -8.60 -18.25
C ALA A 133 -4.14 -8.45 -18.62
N ALA A 134 -3.27 -8.34 -17.61
CA ALA A 134 -1.83 -8.28 -17.79
C ALA A 134 -1.16 -9.65 -18.05
N GLY A 135 -1.95 -10.74 -18.11
CA GLY A 135 -1.46 -12.10 -18.33
C GLY A 135 -0.79 -12.73 -17.11
N ALA A 136 -0.87 -12.08 -15.94
CA ALA A 136 -0.43 -12.63 -14.67
C ALA A 136 -1.59 -13.46 -14.07
N VAL A 137 -1.64 -14.75 -14.42
CA VAL A 137 -2.58 -15.66 -13.76
C VAL A 137 -2.10 -15.89 -12.32
N VAL A 138 -2.67 -15.17 -11.37
CA VAL A 138 -2.62 -15.56 -9.96
C VAL A 138 -3.46 -16.83 -9.83
N ARG A 139 -2.81 -18.00 -9.91
CA ARG A 139 -3.43 -19.26 -9.51
C ARG A 139 -3.54 -19.26 -8.00
N THR A 140 -4.70 -18.87 -7.48
CA THR A 140 -5.19 -19.29 -6.16
C THR A 140 -5.55 -20.77 -6.19
#